data_AF-A0A816KNF1-F1
#
_entry.id   AF-A0A816KNF1-F1
#
_cell.length_a   1.000
_cell.length_b   1.000
_cell.length_c   1.000
_cell.angle_alpha   90.00
_cell.angle_beta   90.00
_cell.angle_gamma   90.00
#
_symmetry.space_group_name_H-M   'P 1'
#
loop_
_entity.id
_entity.type
_entity.pdbx_description
1 polymer ?
#
loop_
_entity_poly.entity_id
_entity_poly.type
_entity_poly.pdbx_seq_one_letter_code
_entity_poly.pdbx_strand_id
1 'polypeptide(L)'
;MKIYLVSSTDSPEFTRLKCSFARSTVIALDAEWKPQRSSTSSFPIVTLLQVACRLGHDSDDVFLIDLTSIHLPSVWELLNDMFVSPDVLKLGFRFKQDLVYLSSTFTQGGCDGRFHEVKHYMDITGIYNHLQHKRFGRKAPKDIKSLAAICKELLDISLSKELQCSDWSHRPLTEEQKLYAATDAHCLLQIFDVFKSNLVEEITSQDPKHINVGLKDILNGSDFTSKIVTAKLCKAADVIRAMTQNGQNIANGMVSRKTTLNTMPMDENLLKIVRKYGERILLKESDLLPRISKKKTRRRTSLKNEKTDKHLVCSMDWQGPPPWDSSLGGDGCPKFLLDVMVEGLAKHLRCVGIDAAVPPSKKPDSRKLLDQALKEKRVLLTRDTKLLRHQDLAKHQIYRVKSLLKNEQLLEVIETFQLKISENQLMSRCTKCNGKFVQKPLTIEEAIEAAKGFQRIPNCLFNKNLEFWQCMNCHQLYWESFRLLFVDLGSLKCVVMSEQTRC
;
A
#
# COMPACT_ATOMS: atom_id res chain seq x y z
N MET A 1 6.81 3.03 19.86
CA MET A 1 5.45 3.39 19.43
C MET A 1 4.44 2.73 20.36
N LYS A 2 3.39 3.44 20.78
CA LYS A 2 2.24 2.88 21.51
C LYS A 2 1.01 2.92 20.61
N ILE A 3 0.23 1.83 20.57
CA ILE A 3 -0.92 1.68 19.68
C ILE A 3 -2.21 1.78 20.49
N TYR A 4 -3.15 2.61 20.04
CA TYR A 4 -4.45 2.83 20.67
C TYR A 4 -5.58 2.61 19.64
N LEU A 5 -6.52 1.71 19.93
CA LEU A 5 -7.72 1.52 19.12
C LEU A 5 -8.81 2.46 19.64
N VAL A 6 -9.35 3.31 18.77
CA VAL A 6 -10.37 4.31 19.12
C VAL A 6 -11.68 3.93 18.45
N SER A 7 -12.60 3.34 19.21
CA SER A 7 -13.90 2.86 18.72
C SER A 7 -15.12 3.62 19.25
N SER A 8 -14.94 4.50 20.24
CA SER A 8 -16.00 5.31 20.85
C SER A 8 -15.49 6.68 21.26
N THR A 9 -16.34 7.71 21.23
CA THR A 9 -16.00 9.07 21.65
C THR A 9 -15.92 9.25 23.17
N ASP A 10 -16.47 8.30 23.94
CA ASP A 10 -16.44 8.33 25.41
C ASP A 10 -15.26 7.55 25.99
N SER A 11 -14.40 7.01 25.11
CA SER A 11 -13.29 6.14 25.53
C SER A 11 -12.08 6.95 26.02
N PRO A 12 -11.25 6.38 26.93
CA PRO A 12 -9.99 7.00 27.34
C PRO A 12 -9.03 7.18 26.15
N GLU A 13 -9.07 6.29 25.16
CA GLU A 13 -8.28 6.40 23.93
C GLU A 13 -8.70 7.61 23.08
N PHE A 14 -10.00 7.91 22.98
CA PHE A 14 -10.47 9.13 22.30
C PHE A 14 -10.07 10.40 23.05
N THR A 15 -10.09 10.38 24.38
CA THR A 15 -9.56 11.49 25.19
C THR A 15 -8.07 11.68 24.94
N ARG A 16 -7.30 10.59 24.88
CA ARG A 16 -5.87 10.62 24.55
C ARG A 16 -5.61 11.11 23.13
N LEU A 17 -6.45 10.74 22.16
CA LEU A 17 -6.40 11.24 20.78
C LEU A 17 -6.52 12.77 20.75
N LYS A 18 -7.54 13.33 21.41
CA LYS A 18 -7.72 14.79 21.51
C LYS A 18 -6.51 15.48 22.14
N CYS A 19 -6.00 14.94 23.25
CA CYS A 19 -4.79 15.49 23.89
C CYS A 19 -3.56 15.41 22.99
N SER A 20 -3.44 14.34 22.19
CA SER A 20 -2.32 14.15 21.28
C SER A 20 -2.39 15.11 20.10
N PHE A 21 -3.58 15.37 19.56
CA PHE A 21 -3.80 16.37 18.50
C PHE A 21 -3.46 17.79 18.97
N ALA A 22 -3.80 18.12 20.22
CA ALA A 22 -3.46 19.43 20.79
C ALA A 22 -1.94 19.63 20.97
N ARG A 23 -1.18 18.54 21.21
CA ARG A 23 0.25 18.59 21.56
C ARG A 23 1.21 18.28 20.41
N SER A 24 0.73 17.66 19.33
CA SER A 24 1.58 17.23 18.22
C SER A 24 1.70 18.31 17.17
N THR A 25 2.95 18.67 16.80
CA THR A 25 3.24 19.59 15.69
C THR A 25 3.49 18.85 14.37
N VAL A 26 3.72 17.53 14.43
CA VAL A 26 3.85 16.64 13.28
C VAL A 26 2.99 15.41 13.51
N ILE A 27 2.20 15.06 12.52
CA ILE A 27 1.45 13.81 12.48
C ILE A 27 1.65 13.10 11.14
N ALA A 28 1.37 11.80 11.11
CA ALA A 28 1.34 11.02 9.89
C ALA A 28 0.02 10.28 9.74
N LEU A 29 -0.46 10.19 8.50
CA LEU A 29 -1.79 9.72 8.15
C LEU A 29 -1.69 8.56 7.16
N ASP A 30 -2.51 7.56 7.38
CA ASP A 30 -2.80 6.48 6.45
C ASP A 30 -4.26 6.04 6.60
N ALA A 31 -4.80 5.24 5.68
CA ALA A 31 -6.16 4.72 5.79
C ALA A 31 -6.30 3.32 5.20
N GLU A 32 -7.20 2.51 5.78
CA GLU A 32 -7.51 1.16 5.29
C GLU A 32 -9.00 0.97 4.99
N TRP A 33 -9.27 0.21 3.94
CA TRP A 33 -10.62 -0.14 3.50
C TRP A 33 -10.65 -1.55 2.91
N LYS A 34 -11.86 -2.14 2.88
CA LYS A 34 -12.07 -3.43 2.21
C LYS A 34 -11.87 -3.28 0.69
N PRO A 35 -11.05 -4.13 0.04
CA PRO A 35 -10.91 -4.10 -1.42
C PRO A 35 -12.26 -4.39 -2.10
N GLN A 36 -12.71 -3.49 -3.00
CA GLN A 36 -13.93 -3.69 -3.78
C GLN A 36 -13.63 -4.57 -5.01
N ARG A 37 -14.36 -5.70 -5.13
CA ARG A 37 -14.16 -6.72 -6.19
C ARG A 37 -14.97 -6.46 -7.47
N SER A 38 -15.82 -5.43 -7.52
CA SER A 38 -16.71 -5.13 -8.66
C SER A 38 -16.76 -3.63 -8.98
N SER A 39 -17.12 -3.27 -10.22
CA SER A 39 -17.29 -1.88 -10.65
C SER A 39 -18.55 -1.26 -10.03
N THR A 40 -18.53 -0.99 -8.73
CA THR A 40 -19.57 -0.22 -8.05
C THR A 40 -19.45 1.24 -8.45
N SER A 41 -20.59 1.94 -8.57
CA SER A 41 -20.62 3.38 -8.82
C SER A 41 -20.28 4.20 -7.58
N SER A 42 -19.91 3.58 -6.46
CA SER A 42 -19.58 4.22 -5.18
C SER A 42 -18.11 3.99 -4.82
N PHE A 43 -17.53 4.95 -4.10
CA PHE A 43 -16.19 4.80 -3.54
C PHE A 43 -16.13 3.71 -2.46
N PRO A 44 -14.96 3.11 -2.21
CA PRO A 44 -14.73 2.27 -1.04
C PRO A 44 -15.05 3.02 0.26
N ILE A 45 -15.57 2.29 1.24
CA ILE A 45 -15.77 2.80 2.60
C ILE A 45 -14.48 2.55 3.39
N VAL A 46 -13.85 3.63 3.84
CA VAL A 46 -12.75 3.58 4.81
C VAL A 46 -13.24 3.03 6.13
N THR A 47 -12.61 1.95 6.61
CA THR A 47 -12.99 1.26 7.85
C THR A 47 -12.03 1.57 9.00
N LEU A 48 -10.80 2.00 8.70
CA LEU A 48 -9.78 2.36 9.68
C LEU A 48 -9.00 3.58 9.20
N LEU A 49 -8.81 4.57 10.08
CA LEU A 49 -7.94 5.71 9.85
C LEU A 49 -6.79 5.66 10.85
N GLN A 50 -5.55 5.67 10.36
CA GLN A 50 -4.37 5.67 11.21
C GLN A 50 -3.82 7.07 11.37
N VAL A 51 -3.54 7.46 12.62
CA VAL A 51 -2.93 8.75 12.92
C VAL A 51 -1.76 8.54 13.89
N ALA A 52 -0.54 8.69 13.37
CA ALA A 52 0.66 8.68 14.19
C ALA A 52 1.00 10.10 14.64
N CYS A 53 1.17 10.29 15.95
CA CYS A 53 1.36 11.58 16.60
C CYS A 53 2.74 11.67 17.23
N ARG A 54 3.49 12.72 16.88
CA ARG A 54 4.80 13.00 17.50
C ARG A 54 4.65 13.84 18.76
N LEU A 55 4.89 13.21 19.91
CA LEU A 55 4.76 13.82 21.23
C LEU A 55 6.14 14.18 21.84
N GLY A 56 6.91 15.04 21.18
CA GLY A 56 8.18 15.54 21.72
C GLY A 56 9.17 14.43 22.10
N HIS A 57 9.64 14.41 23.36
CA HIS A 57 10.58 13.41 23.89
C HIS A 57 9.93 12.09 24.32
N ASP A 58 8.60 11.99 24.30
CA ASP A 58 7.89 10.76 24.63
C ASP A 58 7.84 9.80 23.43
N SER A 59 7.52 8.53 23.68
CA SER A 59 7.25 7.57 22.61
C SER A 59 6.11 8.03 21.72
N ASP A 60 6.28 7.98 20.39
CA ASP A 60 5.20 8.28 19.43
C ASP A 60 3.95 7.42 19.73
N ASP A 61 2.79 8.09 19.74
CA ASP A 61 1.48 7.44 19.91
C ASP A 61 0.83 7.25 18.54
N VAL A 62 0.25 6.08 18.29
CA VAL A 62 -0.48 5.78 17.05
C VAL A 62 -1.90 5.37 17.37
N PHE A 63 -2.83 6.09 16.76
CA PHE A 63 -4.25 5.89 16.94
C PHE A 63 -4.82 5.19 15.70
N LEU A 64 -5.51 4.09 15.94
CA LEU A 64 -6.29 3.35 14.95
C LEU A 64 -7.75 3.71 15.19
N ILE A 65 -8.29 4.65 14.41
CA ILE A 65 -9.65 5.13 14.57
C ILE A 65 -10.58 4.21 13.78
N ASP A 66 -11.40 3.44 14.50
CA ASP A 66 -12.36 2.52 13.92
C ASP A 66 -13.60 3.27 13.43
N LEU A 67 -13.58 3.64 12.15
CA LEU A 67 -14.67 4.37 11.49
C LEU A 67 -15.95 3.55 11.33
N THR A 68 -15.91 2.24 11.58
CA THR A 68 -17.12 1.39 11.56
C THR A 68 -17.89 1.43 12.88
N SER A 69 -17.21 1.77 13.99
CA SER A 69 -17.79 1.73 15.34
C SER A 69 -17.98 3.12 15.94
N ILE A 70 -17.08 4.07 15.64
CA ILE A 70 -17.11 5.41 16.24
C ILE A 70 -18.23 6.27 15.64
N HIS A 71 -18.78 7.18 16.44
CA HIS A 71 -19.76 8.16 15.98
C HIS A 71 -19.13 9.19 15.02
N LEU A 72 -19.38 9.01 13.72
CA LEU A 72 -18.73 9.77 12.63
C LEU A 72 -18.89 11.30 12.76
N PRO A 73 -20.08 11.87 13.04
CA PRO A 73 -20.23 13.32 13.17
C PRO A 73 -19.33 13.94 14.24
N SER A 74 -19.18 13.25 15.38
CA SER A 74 -18.37 13.75 16.50
C SER A 74 -16.86 13.69 16.22
N VAL A 75 -16.38 12.66 15.53
CA VAL A 75 -14.95 12.57 15.16
C VAL A 75 -14.63 13.42 13.93
N TRP A 76 -15.62 13.71 13.07
CA TRP A 76 -15.44 14.54 11.89
C TRP A 76 -14.93 15.94 12.23
N GLU A 77 -15.56 16.62 13.20
CA GLU A 77 -15.17 17.97 13.60
C GLU A 77 -13.70 18.00 14.08
N LEU A 78 -13.33 17.04 14.93
CA LEU A 78 -11.96 16.90 15.45
C LEU A 78 -10.94 16.67 14.33
N LEU A 79 -11.23 15.77 13.39
CA LEU A 79 -10.35 15.47 12.26
C LEU A 79 -10.25 16.65 11.30
N ASN A 80 -11.36 17.34 11.04
CA ASN A 80 -11.40 18.50 10.16
C ASN A 80 -10.57 19.65 10.74
N ASP A 81 -10.75 19.96 12.03
CA ASP A 81 -9.95 20.97 12.73
C ASP A 81 -8.45 20.64 12.66
N MET A 82 -8.09 19.37 12.84
CA MET A 82 -6.71 18.92 12.67
C MET A 82 -6.22 19.09 11.22
N PHE A 83 -6.99 18.68 10.21
CA PHE A 83 -6.60 18.78 8.80
C PHE A 83 -6.38 20.23 8.34
N VAL A 84 -7.18 21.17 8.84
CA VAL A 84 -7.09 22.59 8.46
C VAL A 84 -6.19 23.43 9.38
N SER A 85 -5.70 22.86 10.50
CA SER A 85 -4.80 23.57 11.42
C SER A 85 -3.47 23.90 10.74
N PRO A 86 -3.01 25.18 10.77
CA PRO A 86 -1.69 25.56 10.28
C PRO A 86 -0.57 25.19 11.27
N ASP A 87 -0.89 24.82 12.50
CA ASP A 87 0.12 24.53 13.52
C ASP A 87 0.67 23.11 13.44
N VAL A 88 0.00 22.25 12.66
CA VAL A 88 0.31 20.83 12.54
C VAL A 88 0.72 20.50 11.11
N LEU A 89 1.91 19.93 10.94
CA LEU A 89 2.37 19.31 9.70
C LEU A 89 1.76 17.91 9.57
N LYS A 90 1.13 17.61 8.43
CA LYS A 90 0.60 16.30 8.09
C LYS A 90 1.50 15.62 7.09
N LEU A 91 1.92 14.41 7.41
CA LEU A 91 2.64 13.53 6.50
C LEU A 91 1.70 12.48 5.93
N GLY A 92 1.88 12.11 4.68
CA GLY A 92 1.16 11.00 4.06
C GLY A 92 1.92 10.47 2.85
N PHE A 93 1.48 9.33 2.33
CA PHE A 93 2.01 8.78 1.09
C PHE A 93 0.90 8.72 0.04
N ARG A 94 0.88 9.67 -0.91
CA ARG A 94 -0.19 9.81 -1.92
C ARG A 94 -1.59 9.99 -1.31
N PHE A 95 -1.65 10.73 -0.20
CA PHE A 95 -2.81 10.82 0.68
C PHE A 95 -4.08 11.42 0.06
N LYS A 96 -3.96 12.10 -1.10
CA LYS A 96 -5.12 12.69 -1.78
C LYS A 96 -6.20 11.63 -2.07
N GLN A 97 -5.81 10.41 -2.43
CA GLN A 97 -6.77 9.34 -2.72
C GLN A 97 -7.51 8.90 -1.45
N ASP A 98 -6.80 8.75 -0.35
CA ASP A 98 -7.34 8.40 0.97
C ASP A 98 -8.31 9.47 1.45
N LEU A 99 -7.96 10.75 1.28
CA LEU A 99 -8.81 11.88 1.63
C LEU A 99 -10.14 11.89 0.86
N VAL A 100 -10.13 11.50 -0.42
CA VAL A 100 -11.37 11.36 -1.22
C VAL A 100 -12.27 10.28 -0.62
N TYR A 101 -11.70 9.11 -0.29
CA TYR A 101 -12.46 8.00 0.29
C TYR A 101 -12.96 8.35 1.70
N LEU A 102 -12.13 8.97 2.53
CA LEU A 102 -12.52 9.49 3.84
C LEU A 102 -13.68 10.49 3.69
N SER A 103 -13.55 11.49 2.83
CA SER A 103 -14.63 12.47 2.63
C SER A 103 -15.93 11.81 2.18
N SER A 104 -15.86 10.79 1.32
CA SER A 104 -17.01 9.99 0.91
C SER A 104 -17.61 9.19 2.07
N THR A 105 -16.79 8.50 2.87
CA THR A 105 -17.23 7.75 4.06
C THR A 105 -18.01 8.63 5.03
N PHE A 106 -17.47 9.80 5.38
CA PHE A 106 -18.11 10.70 6.34
C PHE A 106 -19.41 11.32 5.81
N THR A 107 -19.45 11.68 4.52
CA THR A 107 -20.68 12.20 3.88
C THR A 107 -21.78 11.13 3.87
N GLN A 108 -21.43 9.88 3.56
CA GLN A 108 -22.38 8.75 3.62
C GLN A 108 -22.81 8.42 5.05
N GLY A 109 -21.93 8.66 6.02
CA GLY A 109 -22.18 8.48 7.45
C GLY A 109 -22.99 9.58 8.13
N GLY A 110 -23.67 10.45 7.36
CA GLY A 110 -24.56 11.48 7.90
C GLY A 110 -23.86 12.73 8.43
N CYS A 111 -22.60 12.98 8.06
CA CYS A 111 -21.92 14.23 8.40
C CYS A 111 -22.28 15.32 7.38
N ASP A 112 -22.77 16.47 7.85
CA ASP A 112 -23.06 17.64 7.01
C ASP A 112 -21.79 18.25 6.39
N GLY A 113 -20.64 17.98 7.01
CA GLY A 113 -19.33 18.47 6.61
C GLY A 113 -18.53 17.47 5.79
N ARG A 114 -17.78 17.98 4.81
CA ARG A 114 -16.84 17.22 3.97
C ARG A 114 -15.41 17.68 4.20
N PHE A 115 -14.44 16.79 4.03
CA PHE A 115 -13.02 17.19 4.09
C PHE A 115 -12.63 17.89 2.80
N HIS A 116 -12.45 19.20 2.85
CA HIS A 116 -12.15 20.02 1.68
C HIS A 116 -10.67 20.22 1.44
N GLU A 117 -9.93 20.31 2.53
CA GLU A 117 -8.58 20.82 2.54
C GLU A 117 -7.75 20.12 3.61
N VAL A 118 -6.49 19.85 3.29
CA VAL A 118 -5.45 19.57 4.27
C VAL A 118 -4.35 20.62 4.10
N LYS A 119 -4.17 21.45 5.13
CA LYS A 119 -3.10 22.48 5.16
C LYS A 119 -1.82 21.89 5.70
N HIS A 120 -0.68 22.44 5.25
CA HIS A 120 0.66 22.05 5.69
C HIS A 120 0.85 20.53 5.60
N TYR A 121 0.71 20.02 4.39
CA TYR A 121 0.87 18.61 4.05
C TYR A 121 2.23 18.38 3.39
N MET A 122 2.87 17.23 3.63
CA MET A 122 4.02 16.79 2.85
C MET A 122 3.86 15.34 2.41
N ASP A 123 4.00 15.12 1.10
CA ASP A 123 4.02 13.78 0.53
C ASP A 123 5.40 13.14 0.69
N ILE A 124 5.43 11.92 1.22
CA ILE A 124 6.65 11.12 1.38
C ILE A 124 7.37 10.87 0.05
N THR A 125 6.65 10.83 -1.07
CA THR A 125 7.23 10.80 -2.43
C THR A 125 8.06 12.05 -2.71
N GLY A 126 7.56 13.23 -2.32
CA GLY A 126 8.28 14.50 -2.48
C GLY A 126 9.55 14.55 -1.63
N ILE A 127 9.44 14.13 -0.36
CA ILE A 127 10.59 13.98 0.56
C ILE A 127 11.64 13.05 -0.03
N TYR A 128 11.23 11.87 -0.48
CA TYR A 128 12.13 10.87 -1.05
C TYR A 128 12.85 11.40 -2.30
N ASN A 129 12.11 12.00 -3.23
CA ASN A 129 12.67 12.55 -4.46
C ASN A 129 13.71 13.64 -4.17
N HIS A 130 13.48 14.47 -3.16
CA HIS A 130 14.45 15.47 -2.72
C HIS A 130 15.75 14.82 -2.24
N LEU A 131 15.66 13.83 -1.35
CA LEU A 131 16.82 13.09 -0.83
C LEU A 131 17.59 12.38 -1.94
N GLN A 132 16.89 11.79 -2.92
CA GLN A 132 17.53 11.13 -4.06
C GLN A 132 18.22 12.13 -5.00
N HIS A 133 17.60 13.27 -5.28
CA HIS A 133 18.21 14.32 -6.07
C HIS A 133 19.48 14.86 -5.40
N LYS A 134 19.51 14.96 -4.07
CA LYS A 134 20.72 15.33 -3.34
C LYS A 134 21.82 14.27 -3.45
N ARG A 135 21.47 12.98 -3.34
CA ARG A 135 22.44 11.86 -3.42
C ARG A 135 22.99 11.63 -4.83
N PHE A 136 22.17 11.75 -5.86
CA PHE A 136 22.50 11.34 -7.23
C PHE A 136 22.46 12.47 -8.27
N GLY A 137 22.07 13.69 -7.89
CA GLY A 137 21.94 14.83 -8.79
C GLY A 137 21.01 14.55 -9.97
N ARG A 138 21.44 14.94 -11.18
CA ARG A 138 20.70 14.72 -12.44
C ARG A 138 20.54 13.24 -12.83
N LYS A 139 21.23 12.31 -12.15
CA LYS A 139 21.10 10.86 -12.36
C LYS A 139 20.05 10.20 -11.45
N ALA A 140 19.29 10.98 -10.68
CA ALA A 140 18.26 10.44 -9.81
C ALA A 140 17.22 9.61 -10.60
N PRO A 141 16.88 8.39 -10.13
CA PRO A 141 15.83 7.57 -10.73
C PRO A 141 14.50 8.33 -10.74
N LYS A 142 13.80 8.31 -11.88
CA LYS A 142 12.48 8.96 -12.03
C LYS A 142 11.32 8.04 -11.66
N ASP A 143 11.60 6.78 -11.33
CA ASP A 143 10.56 5.80 -11.01
C ASP A 143 9.98 6.06 -9.63
N ILE A 144 8.65 6.12 -9.56
CA ILE A 144 7.96 6.33 -8.29
C ILE A 144 7.97 5.02 -7.49
N LYS A 145 8.69 5.03 -6.37
CA LYS A 145 8.81 3.86 -5.48
C LYS A 145 7.59 3.71 -4.59
N SER A 146 7.27 2.47 -4.22
CA SER A 146 6.28 2.19 -3.18
C SER A 146 6.81 2.55 -1.79
N LEU A 147 5.93 2.84 -0.83
CA LEU A 147 6.30 3.12 0.56
C LEU A 147 7.27 2.07 1.13
N ALA A 148 6.97 0.77 0.97
CA ALA A 148 7.85 -0.31 1.42
C ALA A 148 9.28 -0.25 0.84
N ALA A 149 9.43 0.21 -0.40
CA ALA A 149 10.75 0.36 -1.02
C ALA A 149 11.48 1.60 -0.48
N ILE A 150 10.75 2.69 -0.23
CA ILE A 150 11.28 3.90 0.42
C ILE A 150 11.77 3.57 1.83
N CYS A 151 10.95 2.88 2.63
CA CYS A 151 11.33 2.44 3.98
C CYS A 151 12.57 1.54 3.95
N LYS A 152 12.65 0.61 3.00
CA LYS A 152 13.82 -0.27 2.89
C LYS A 152 15.09 0.51 2.56
N GLU A 153 15.00 1.55 1.74
CA GLU A 153 16.18 2.32 1.33
C GLU A 153 16.59 3.41 2.32
N LEU A 154 15.64 4.03 3.02
CA LEU A 154 15.93 5.13 3.94
C LEU A 154 16.08 4.69 5.39
N LEU A 155 15.34 3.66 5.81
CA LEU A 155 15.29 3.20 7.21
C LEU A 155 15.89 1.81 7.40
N ASP A 156 16.24 1.10 6.31
CA ASP A 156 16.58 -0.33 6.28
C ASP A 156 15.46 -1.27 6.79
N ILE A 157 14.28 -0.73 7.05
CA ILE A 157 13.09 -1.45 7.52
C ILE A 157 12.35 -2.05 6.33
N SER A 158 11.97 -3.32 6.46
CA SER A 158 11.18 -4.02 5.45
C SER A 158 9.70 -4.05 5.85
N LEU A 159 8.89 -3.17 5.28
CA LEU A 159 7.44 -3.21 5.48
C LEU A 159 6.84 -4.47 4.84
N SER A 160 6.01 -5.20 5.59
CA SER A 160 5.20 -6.29 5.05
C SER A 160 4.14 -5.71 4.10
N LYS A 161 3.71 -6.49 3.10
CA LYS A 161 2.56 -6.14 2.24
C LYS A 161 1.40 -7.13 2.36
N GLU A 162 1.50 -8.03 3.33
CA GLU A 162 0.60 -9.20 3.43
C GLU A 162 -0.80 -8.83 3.86
N LEU A 163 -0.93 -7.81 4.73
CA LEU A 163 -2.22 -7.39 5.26
C LEU A 163 -2.86 -6.25 4.48
N GLN A 164 -2.17 -5.73 3.45
CA GLN A 164 -2.67 -4.68 2.56
C GLN A 164 -4.01 -5.03 1.91
N CYS A 165 -4.26 -6.32 1.65
CA CYS A 165 -5.51 -6.80 1.06
C CYS A 165 -6.34 -7.65 2.04
N SER A 166 -6.12 -7.51 3.35
CA SER A 166 -6.91 -8.21 4.38
C SER A 166 -8.34 -7.68 4.42
N ASP A 167 -9.25 -8.43 5.06
CA ASP A 167 -10.61 -7.94 5.29
C ASP A 167 -10.63 -6.93 6.46
N TRP A 168 -10.38 -5.67 6.14
CA TRP A 168 -10.41 -4.55 7.09
C TRP A 168 -11.80 -4.20 7.64
N SER A 169 -12.86 -4.87 7.16
CA SER A 169 -14.21 -4.76 7.73
C SER A 169 -14.46 -5.76 8.87
N HIS A 170 -13.63 -6.81 8.99
CA HIS A 170 -13.81 -7.81 10.03
C HIS A 170 -13.51 -7.22 11.42
N ARG A 171 -14.32 -7.61 12.42
CA ARG A 171 -14.16 -7.20 13.81
C ARG A 171 -14.24 -8.44 14.73
N PRO A 172 -13.39 -8.52 15.77
CA PRO A 172 -12.32 -7.58 16.12
C PRO A 172 -11.15 -7.61 15.11
N LEU A 173 -10.42 -6.50 14.98
CA LEU A 173 -9.17 -6.47 14.22
C LEU A 173 -8.14 -7.37 14.91
N THR A 174 -7.38 -8.14 14.13
CA THR A 174 -6.29 -8.97 14.67
C THR A 174 -5.13 -8.09 15.14
N GLU A 175 -4.31 -8.59 16.06
CA GLU A 175 -3.10 -7.87 16.51
C GLU A 175 -2.13 -7.60 15.34
N GLU A 176 -2.07 -8.51 14.37
CA GLU A 176 -1.25 -8.34 13.17
C GLU A 176 -1.79 -7.20 12.29
N GLN A 177 -3.10 -7.09 12.11
CA GLN A 177 -3.74 -5.98 11.40
C GLN A 177 -3.49 -4.64 12.09
N LYS A 178 -3.61 -4.60 13.42
CA LYS A 178 -3.33 -3.40 14.22
C LYS A 178 -1.87 -2.97 14.07
N LEU A 179 -0.94 -3.92 14.18
CA LEU A 179 0.49 -3.65 14.06
C LEU A 179 0.86 -3.18 12.65
N TYR A 180 0.31 -3.83 11.61
CA TYR A 180 0.50 -3.43 10.22
C TYR A 180 0.05 -1.98 10.00
N ALA A 181 -1.22 -1.70 10.33
CA ALA A 181 -1.82 -0.37 10.17
C ALA A 181 -1.01 0.69 10.92
N ALA A 182 -0.64 0.40 12.17
CA ALA A 182 0.14 1.35 12.96
C ALA A 182 1.54 1.61 12.37
N THR A 183 2.17 0.58 11.81
CA THR A 183 3.51 0.69 11.21
C THR A 183 3.49 1.52 9.93
N ASP A 184 2.45 1.39 9.09
CA ASP A 184 2.34 2.12 7.82
C ASP A 184 2.23 3.64 8.06
N ALA A 185 1.50 4.09 9.09
CA ALA A 185 1.51 5.50 9.49
C ALA A 185 2.80 5.91 10.21
N HIS A 186 3.32 5.10 11.13
CA HIS A 186 4.50 5.44 11.95
C HIS A 186 5.78 5.59 11.13
N CYS A 187 5.96 4.77 10.09
CA CYS A 187 7.15 4.82 9.26
C CYS A 187 7.30 6.18 8.53
N LEU A 188 6.19 6.89 8.26
CA LEU A 188 6.23 8.21 7.64
C LEU A 188 6.88 9.25 8.55
N LEU A 189 6.64 9.16 9.86
CA LEU A 189 7.31 9.99 10.86
C LEU A 189 8.83 9.74 10.87
N GLN A 190 9.25 8.47 10.81
CA GLN A 190 10.67 8.09 10.77
C GLN A 190 11.35 8.57 9.47
N ILE A 191 10.68 8.46 8.32
CA ILE A 191 11.19 9.00 7.04
C ILE A 191 11.39 10.51 7.16
N PHE A 192 10.45 11.20 7.79
CA PHE A 192 10.57 12.63 8.01
C PHE A 192 11.74 13.00 8.94
N ASP A 193 12.06 12.16 9.94
CA ASP A 193 13.22 12.39 10.80
C ASP A 193 14.54 12.29 10.03
N VAL A 194 14.66 11.33 9.11
CA VAL A 194 15.81 11.22 8.19
C VAL A 194 15.91 12.47 7.32
N PHE A 195 14.79 12.93 6.78
CA PHE A 195 14.74 14.15 5.97
C PHE A 195 15.15 15.39 6.76
N LYS A 196 14.58 15.59 7.95
CA LYS A 196 14.88 16.73 8.82
C LYS A 196 16.35 16.75 9.23
N SER A 197 16.92 15.60 9.60
CA SER A 197 18.33 15.48 9.96
C SER A 197 19.24 15.87 8.80
N ASN A 198 18.89 15.45 7.59
CA ASN A 198 19.66 15.76 6.39
C ASN A 198 19.58 17.25 5.97
N LEU A 199 18.52 17.97 6.34
CA LEU A 199 18.42 19.42 6.15
C LEU A 199 19.25 20.20 7.16
N VAL A 200 19.34 19.74 8.41
CA VAL A 200 20.18 20.39 9.43
C VAL A 200 21.65 20.35 9.01
N GLU A 201 22.12 19.23 8.42
CA GLU A 201 23.46 19.11 7.84
C GLU A 201 23.73 20.14 6.72
N GLU A 202 22.72 20.57 5.96
CA GLU A 202 22.90 21.60 4.92
C GLU A 202 23.13 22.98 5.50
N ILE A 203 22.41 23.31 6.57
CA ILE A 203 22.50 24.62 7.23
C ILE A 203 23.88 24.77 7.88
N THR A 204 24.40 23.71 8.50
CA THR A 204 25.73 23.72 9.13
C THR A 204 26.89 23.70 8.12
N SER A 205 26.68 23.20 6.90
CA SER A 205 27.72 23.17 5.85
C SER A 205 27.71 24.40 4.93
N GLN A 206 26.70 25.27 5.01
CA GLN A 206 26.63 26.53 4.26
C GLN A 206 27.20 27.75 5.00
N ASP A 207 27.64 27.62 6.26
CA ASP A 207 28.19 28.73 7.05
C ASP A 207 29.63 28.46 7.56
N PRO A 208 30.67 28.67 6.73
CA PRO A 208 32.07 28.50 7.14
C PRO A 208 32.71 29.80 7.66
N LYS A 209 31.94 30.70 8.28
CA LYS A 209 32.49 31.92 8.92
C LYS A 209 31.85 32.12 10.29
N HIS A 210 32.67 31.93 11.33
CA HIS A 210 32.33 31.77 12.76
C HIS A 210 31.73 30.39 13.04
N ILE A 211 32.47 29.42 13.59
CA ILE A 211 33.08 29.47 14.92
C ILE A 211 34.34 28.60 14.93
N ASN A 212 35.48 29.23 15.22
CA ASN A 212 36.71 28.56 15.58
C ASN A 212 36.62 28.22 17.08
N VAL A 213 36.13 27.02 17.42
CA VAL A 213 36.32 26.41 18.75
C VAL A 213 36.80 24.99 18.47
N GLY A 214 38.05 24.74 18.83
CA GLY A 214 38.81 23.59 18.38
C GLY A 214 38.31 22.27 18.95
N LEU A 215 38.57 21.19 18.20
CA LEU A 215 38.40 19.78 18.58
C LEU A 215 39.14 19.35 19.88
N LYS A 216 39.78 20.28 20.59
CA LYS A 216 40.38 20.04 21.92
C LYS A 216 39.40 20.27 23.09
N ASP A 217 38.28 20.97 22.87
CA ASP A 217 37.29 21.23 23.93
C ASP A 217 36.17 20.16 24.01
N ILE A 218 36.19 19.16 23.10
CA ILE A 218 35.23 18.05 23.08
C ILE A 218 35.75 16.81 23.85
N LEU A 219 37.04 16.79 24.22
CA LEU A 219 37.66 15.63 24.88
C LEU A 219 38.06 15.84 26.35
N ASN A 220 37.88 17.04 26.91
CA ASN A 220 38.11 17.30 28.33
C ASN A 220 37.08 18.30 28.86
N GLY A 221 36.05 17.82 29.56
CA GLY A 221 35.10 18.70 30.24
C GLY A 221 33.74 18.07 30.48
N SER A 222 33.62 17.31 31.56
CA SER A 222 32.35 17.05 32.24
C SER A 222 31.70 18.38 32.66
N ASP A 223 30.74 18.89 31.88
CA ASP A 223 29.58 19.68 32.34
C ASP A 223 28.83 20.30 31.15
N PHE A 224 27.84 19.60 30.62
CA PHE A 224 26.74 20.23 29.86
C PHE A 224 25.37 19.77 30.36
N THR A 225 25.32 19.29 31.60
CA THR A 225 24.13 18.80 32.31
C THR A 225 23.43 19.88 33.16
N SER A 226 23.83 21.15 33.11
CA SER A 226 23.33 22.17 34.06
C SER A 226 22.52 23.34 33.48
N LYS A 227 22.24 23.41 32.17
CA LYS A 227 21.42 24.51 31.58
C LYS A 227 20.12 24.10 30.87
N ILE A 228 19.70 22.84 30.99
CA ILE A 228 18.36 22.37 30.59
C ILE A 228 17.63 21.80 31.82
N VAL A 229 17.67 22.53 32.93
CA VAL A 229 16.90 22.23 34.15
C VAL A 229 16.09 23.47 34.52
N THR A 230 15.20 23.89 33.62
CA THR A 230 14.07 24.76 33.99
C THR A 230 12.91 24.65 32.99
N ALA A 231 12.41 23.44 32.77
CA ALA A 231 11.12 23.24 32.10
C ALA A 231 10.51 21.86 32.45
N LYS A 232 10.52 21.52 33.74
CA LYS A 232 9.68 20.44 34.30
C LYS A 232 8.99 20.98 35.54
N LEU A 233 7.80 21.56 35.35
CA LEU A 233 6.70 21.54 36.33
C LEU A 233 5.49 22.31 35.75
N CYS A 234 4.76 21.68 34.83
CA CYS A 234 3.37 22.04 34.59
C CYS A 234 2.52 20.81 34.95
N LYS A 235 2.16 20.78 36.24
CA LYS A 235 1.24 19.85 36.88
C LYS A 235 -0.14 19.94 36.22
N ALA A 236 -0.96 18.91 36.46
CA ALA A 236 -2.36 18.69 36.06
C ALA A 236 -3.34 19.89 35.96
N ALA A 237 -2.95 21.10 36.37
CA ALA A 237 -3.70 22.34 36.23
C ALA A 237 -3.98 22.78 34.78
N ASP A 238 -3.13 22.44 33.80
CA ASP A 238 -3.37 22.81 32.39
C ASP A 238 -4.50 22.02 31.73
N VAL A 239 -4.76 20.80 32.21
CA VAL A 239 -5.91 19.98 31.79
C VAL A 239 -7.23 20.61 32.26
N ILE A 240 -7.24 21.25 33.43
CA ILE A 240 -8.43 21.88 34.01
C ILE A 240 -8.73 23.23 33.36
N ARG A 241 -7.69 24.00 33.00
CA ARG A 241 -7.84 25.33 32.37
C ARG A 241 -8.44 25.26 30.96
N ALA A 242 -8.14 24.19 30.21
CA ALA A 242 -8.69 23.95 28.88
C ALA A 242 -10.19 23.58 28.90
N MET A 243 -10.73 23.16 30.06
CA MET A 243 -12.14 22.76 30.18
C MET A 243 -13.07 23.80 30.81
N THR A 244 -12.55 24.95 31.30
CA THR A 244 -13.34 25.93 32.06
C THR A 244 -13.55 27.30 31.41
N GLN A 245 -13.13 27.54 30.17
CA GLN A 245 -13.48 28.80 29.47
C GLN A 245 -14.75 28.67 28.63
N ASN A 246 -15.85 28.29 29.29
CA ASN A 246 -17.20 28.60 28.83
C ASN A 246 -17.75 29.70 29.76
N GLY A 247 -17.43 30.94 29.43
CA GLY A 247 -17.88 32.12 30.17
C GLY A 247 -17.98 33.32 29.23
N GLN A 248 -19.21 33.57 28.79
CA GLN A 248 -19.79 34.80 28.27
C GLN A 248 -18.84 35.90 27.75
N ASN A 249 -18.95 36.21 26.45
CA ASN A 249 -18.92 37.59 25.97
C ASN A 249 -19.75 37.67 24.67
N ILE A 250 -20.90 38.34 24.78
CA ILE A 250 -21.71 38.81 23.66
C ILE A 250 -21.12 40.14 23.21
N ALA A 251 -20.66 40.23 21.95
CA ALA A 251 -20.92 41.38 21.07
C ALA A 251 -20.33 41.15 19.66
N ASN A 252 -21.23 41.27 18.68
CA ASN A 252 -21.02 41.67 17.29
C ASN A 252 -20.26 40.74 16.33
N GLY A 253 -21.04 39.95 15.59
CA GLY A 253 -21.07 40.04 14.13
C GLY A 253 -19.85 39.57 13.36
N MET A 254 -19.59 38.27 13.34
CA MET A 254 -19.20 37.44 12.18
C MET A 254 -19.03 36.02 12.72
N VAL A 255 -19.73 35.02 12.18
CA VAL A 255 -19.66 33.64 12.66
C VAL A 255 -18.29 33.05 12.33
N SER A 256 -17.30 33.33 13.17
CA SER A 256 -16.05 32.59 13.22
C SER A 256 -16.38 31.25 13.90
N ARG A 257 -16.43 30.16 13.13
CA ARG A 257 -16.45 28.80 13.69
C ARG A 257 -15.27 28.71 14.67
N LYS A 258 -15.57 28.63 15.98
CA LYS A 258 -14.55 28.36 16.99
C LYS A 258 -14.02 26.94 16.72
N THR A 259 -12.75 26.83 16.34
CA THR A 259 -12.03 25.56 16.33
C THR A 259 -12.13 24.93 17.71
N THR A 260 -12.50 23.66 17.77
CA THR A 260 -12.62 22.90 19.02
C THR A 260 -11.24 22.50 19.57
N LEU A 261 -10.23 22.48 18.71
CA LEU A 261 -8.88 22.05 19.02
C LEU A 261 -7.94 23.26 19.22
N ASN A 262 -7.38 23.39 20.42
CA ASN A 262 -6.27 24.30 20.70
C ASN A 262 -4.94 23.60 20.42
N THR A 263 -4.36 23.84 19.25
CA THR A 263 -3.08 23.25 18.82
C THR A 263 -1.88 24.03 19.36
N MET A 264 -0.80 23.32 19.72
CA MET A 264 0.49 23.95 20.01
C MET A 264 1.12 24.47 18.72
N PRO A 265 1.64 25.71 18.69
CA PRO A 265 2.26 26.28 17.51
C PRO A 265 3.53 25.51 17.13
N MET A 266 3.76 25.40 15.82
CA MET A 266 4.95 24.82 15.23
C MET A 266 6.21 25.63 15.55
N ASP A 267 7.35 24.97 15.77
CA ASP A 267 8.63 25.67 15.93
C ASP A 267 9.10 26.33 14.61
N GLU A 268 9.93 27.36 14.71
CA GLU A 268 10.41 28.13 13.55
C GLU A 268 11.19 27.29 12.52
N ASN A 269 11.90 26.24 12.97
CA ASN A 269 12.66 25.39 12.06
C ASN A 269 11.70 24.54 11.20
N LEU A 270 10.72 23.92 11.85
CA LEU A 270 9.68 23.14 11.19
C LEU A 270 8.81 24.04 10.29
N LEU A 271 8.51 25.27 10.71
CA LEU A 271 7.79 26.23 9.89
C LEU A 271 8.55 26.60 8.61
N LYS A 272 9.88 26.76 8.67
CA LYS A 272 10.72 26.97 7.48
C LYS A 272 10.68 25.78 6.53
N ILE A 273 10.70 24.55 7.07
CA ILE A 273 10.56 23.33 6.26
C ILE A 273 9.21 23.32 5.56
N VAL A 274 8.12 23.58 6.30
CA VAL A 274 6.76 23.62 5.73
C VAL A 274 6.61 24.71 4.68
N ARG A 275 7.18 25.90 4.88
CA ARG A 275 7.15 26.97 3.86
C ARG A 275 7.87 26.59 2.57
N LYS A 276 8.94 25.78 2.65
CA LYS A 276 9.77 25.41 1.50
C LYS A 276 9.29 24.16 0.78
N TYR A 277 8.80 23.17 1.52
CA TYR A 277 8.47 21.84 0.99
C TYR A 277 7.01 21.42 1.23
N GLY A 278 6.26 22.19 2.03
CA GLY A 278 4.87 21.91 2.33
C GLY A 278 3.96 22.25 1.16
N GLU A 279 2.91 21.46 1.05
CA GLU A 279 1.85 21.56 0.07
C GLU A 279 0.49 21.72 0.76
N ARG A 280 -0.54 21.98 -0.04
CA ARG A 280 -1.94 21.97 0.38
C ARG A 280 -2.68 20.96 -0.48
N ILE A 281 -3.40 20.03 0.15
CA ILE A 281 -4.33 19.15 -0.58
C ILE A 281 -5.67 19.87 -0.64
N LEU A 282 -6.22 20.02 -1.85
CA LEU A 282 -7.56 20.55 -2.08
C LEU A 282 -8.37 19.51 -2.87
N LEU A 283 -9.53 19.13 -2.34
CA LEU A 283 -10.49 18.29 -3.06
C LEU A 283 -11.41 19.16 -3.91
N LYS A 284 -11.44 18.89 -5.22
CA LYS A 284 -12.37 19.52 -6.15
C LYS A 284 -13.67 18.72 -6.21
N GLU A 285 -14.75 19.35 -6.64
CA GLU A 285 -16.03 18.64 -6.84
C GLU A 285 -15.91 17.44 -7.80
N SER A 286 -15.04 17.55 -8.81
CA SER A 286 -14.73 16.45 -9.73
C SER A 286 -14.07 15.24 -9.06
N ASP A 287 -13.35 15.45 -7.95
CA ASP A 287 -12.69 14.37 -7.20
C ASP A 287 -13.71 13.57 -6.37
N LEU A 288 -14.88 14.16 -6.09
CA LEU A 288 -15.95 13.59 -5.26
C LEU A 288 -16.96 12.76 -6.07
N LEU A 289 -16.79 12.68 -7.38
CA LEU A 289 -17.61 11.85 -8.24
C LEU A 289 -16.84 10.57 -8.57
N PRO A 290 -17.39 9.39 -8.23
CA PRO A 290 -16.85 8.12 -8.71
C PRO A 290 -16.75 8.20 -10.22
N ARG A 291 -15.55 7.96 -10.76
CA ARG A 291 -15.36 7.96 -12.21
C ARG A 291 -16.13 6.77 -12.77
N ILE A 292 -17.38 7.02 -13.16
CA ILE A 292 -18.15 6.11 -13.99
C ILE A 292 -17.28 5.89 -15.21
N SER A 293 -16.74 4.69 -15.37
CA SER A 293 -16.24 4.25 -16.66
C SER A 293 -17.44 4.38 -17.58
N LYS A 294 -17.48 5.45 -18.38
CA LYS A 294 -18.46 5.57 -19.45
C LYS A 294 -18.13 4.42 -20.40
N LYS A 295 -18.72 3.23 -20.15
CA LYS A 295 -19.13 2.34 -21.22
C LYS A 295 -19.90 3.26 -22.15
N LYS A 296 -19.31 3.54 -23.30
CA LYS A 296 -19.91 4.35 -24.36
C LYS A 296 -21.11 3.53 -24.86
N THR A 297 -22.23 3.61 -24.15
CA THR A 297 -23.50 3.07 -24.62
C THR A 297 -23.89 3.95 -25.80
N ARG A 298 -23.53 3.48 -27.00
CA ARG A 298 -23.81 4.14 -28.25
C ARG A 298 -25.32 4.11 -28.42
N ARG A 299 -25.97 5.28 -28.29
CA ARG A 299 -27.40 5.48 -28.57
C ARG A 299 -27.72 4.86 -29.94
N ARG A 300 -28.66 3.93 -29.96
CA ARG A 300 -29.35 3.45 -31.16
C ARG A 300 -29.94 4.68 -31.85
N THR A 301 -29.36 5.05 -32.98
CA THR A 301 -29.98 5.95 -33.95
C THR A 301 -30.14 5.17 -35.24
N SER A 302 -31.37 5.19 -35.71
CA SER A 302 -31.92 4.42 -36.82
C SER A 302 -31.22 4.77 -38.14
N LEU A 303 -30.96 3.71 -38.91
CA LEU A 303 -30.80 3.61 -40.36
C LEU A 303 -30.58 4.91 -41.15
N LYS A 304 -29.41 5.02 -41.78
CA LYS A 304 -29.25 5.42 -43.19
C LYS A 304 -27.91 4.93 -43.75
N ASN A 305 -27.96 4.47 -45.00
CA ASN A 305 -26.92 3.78 -45.76
C ASN A 305 -25.68 4.64 -46.04
N GLU A 306 -24.52 3.97 -46.10
CA GLU A 306 -23.54 3.94 -47.22
C GLU A 306 -22.06 3.95 -46.79
N LYS A 307 -21.35 2.95 -47.32
CA LYS A 307 -19.95 2.88 -47.79
C LYS A 307 -18.77 3.04 -46.80
N THR A 308 -18.18 1.86 -46.53
CA THR A 308 -16.73 1.55 -46.50
C THR A 308 -15.78 2.45 -45.72
N ASP A 309 -15.36 1.98 -44.54
CA ASP A 309 -13.91 1.93 -44.23
C ASP A 309 -13.58 0.77 -43.27
N LYS A 310 -12.49 0.05 -43.57
CA LYS A 310 -12.04 -1.16 -42.88
C LYS A 310 -11.30 -0.78 -41.60
N HIS A 311 -11.99 -0.80 -40.45
CA HIS A 311 -11.32 -0.85 -39.15
C HIS A 311 -11.83 -2.06 -38.36
N LEU A 312 -11.01 -3.11 -38.30
CA LEU A 312 -11.24 -4.33 -37.55
C LEU A 312 -11.62 -3.98 -36.11
N VAL A 313 -12.88 -4.21 -35.73
CA VAL A 313 -13.32 -4.22 -34.34
C VAL A 313 -12.96 -5.60 -33.81
N CYS A 314 -11.78 -5.73 -33.21
CA CYS A 314 -11.43 -6.94 -32.48
C CYS A 314 -12.40 -7.08 -31.31
N SER A 315 -13.25 -8.12 -31.33
CA SER A 315 -14.00 -8.56 -30.18
C SER A 315 -13.04 -8.75 -29.00
N MET A 316 -13.32 -8.09 -27.88
CA MET A 316 -12.43 -8.07 -26.71
C MET A 316 -12.55 -9.31 -25.81
N ASP A 317 -13.32 -10.29 -26.24
CA ASP A 317 -13.59 -11.53 -25.50
C ASP A 317 -12.87 -12.69 -26.19
N TRP A 318 -12.39 -13.64 -25.39
CA TRP A 318 -11.69 -14.83 -25.88
C TRP A 318 -12.52 -15.54 -26.95
N GLN A 319 -11.95 -15.72 -28.14
CA GLN A 319 -12.64 -16.32 -29.28
C GLN A 319 -11.97 -17.64 -29.65
N GLY A 320 -12.76 -18.72 -29.61
CA GLY A 320 -12.33 -20.06 -30.00
C GLY A 320 -11.92 -20.95 -28.82
N PRO A 321 -11.87 -22.27 -29.04
CA PRO A 321 -11.41 -23.22 -28.02
C PRO A 321 -9.90 -23.07 -27.75
N PRO A 322 -9.46 -23.18 -26.49
CA PRO A 322 -8.05 -23.13 -26.18
C PRO A 322 -7.27 -24.32 -26.75
N PRO A 323 -5.94 -24.23 -26.90
CA PRO A 323 -5.12 -25.28 -27.53
C PRO A 323 -5.13 -26.62 -26.80
N TRP A 324 -5.49 -26.60 -25.51
CA TRP A 324 -5.59 -27.78 -24.67
C TRP A 324 -7.00 -28.38 -24.63
N ASP A 325 -7.96 -27.83 -25.37
CA ASP A 325 -9.32 -28.37 -25.43
C ASP A 325 -9.32 -29.81 -25.98
N SER A 326 -9.80 -30.76 -25.18
CA SER A 326 -9.85 -32.17 -25.53
C SER A 326 -10.76 -32.45 -26.72
N SER A 327 -11.78 -31.62 -26.98
CA SER A 327 -12.64 -31.74 -28.16
C SER A 327 -11.90 -31.49 -29.47
N LEU A 328 -10.76 -30.80 -29.42
CA LEU A 328 -9.87 -30.54 -30.55
C LEU A 328 -8.59 -31.39 -30.54
N GLY A 329 -8.54 -32.45 -29.75
CA GLY A 329 -7.35 -33.30 -29.60
C GLY A 329 -6.25 -32.68 -28.73
N GLY A 330 -6.60 -31.70 -27.89
CA GLY A 330 -5.72 -31.17 -26.84
C GLY A 330 -5.58 -32.13 -25.66
N ASP A 331 -4.56 -31.91 -24.83
CA ASP A 331 -4.21 -32.76 -23.68
C ASP A 331 -5.02 -32.47 -22.41
N GLY A 332 -6.01 -31.57 -22.47
CA GLY A 332 -6.82 -31.15 -21.33
C GLY A 332 -6.06 -30.32 -20.28
N CYS A 333 -4.79 -29.97 -20.52
CA CYS A 333 -3.92 -29.32 -19.55
C CYS A 333 -3.69 -27.84 -19.90
N PRO A 334 -4.24 -26.89 -19.13
CA PRO A 334 -4.07 -25.46 -19.40
C PRO A 334 -2.61 -25.02 -19.35
N LYS A 335 -2.15 -24.34 -20.40
CA LYS A 335 -0.77 -23.84 -20.53
C LYS A 335 -0.74 -22.39 -20.99
N PHE A 336 -0.12 -21.53 -20.20
CA PHE A 336 -0.02 -20.10 -20.50
C PHE A 336 1.44 -19.67 -20.71
N LEU A 337 1.63 -18.68 -21.58
CA LEU A 337 2.86 -17.89 -21.69
C LEU A 337 2.49 -16.47 -21.30
N LEU A 338 3.23 -15.87 -20.37
CA LEU A 338 2.94 -14.53 -19.88
C LEU A 338 4.02 -13.57 -20.36
N ASP A 339 3.61 -12.41 -20.87
CA ASP A 339 4.56 -11.34 -21.17
C ASP A 339 5.11 -10.69 -19.88
N VAL A 340 6.08 -9.78 -20.06
CA VAL A 340 6.72 -9.05 -18.95
C VAL A 340 5.72 -8.17 -18.18
N MET A 341 4.64 -7.71 -18.82
CA MET A 341 3.63 -6.85 -18.19
C MET A 341 2.70 -7.61 -17.24
N VAL A 342 2.54 -8.92 -17.45
CA VAL A 342 1.74 -9.82 -16.59
C VAL A 342 2.56 -10.94 -15.95
N GLU A 343 3.89 -10.85 -15.94
CA GLU A 343 4.76 -11.90 -15.35
C GLU A 343 4.40 -12.25 -13.90
N GLY A 344 3.87 -11.27 -13.13
CA GLY A 344 3.43 -11.47 -11.76
C GLY A 344 2.28 -12.47 -11.60
N LEU A 345 1.44 -12.61 -12.62
CA LEU A 345 0.34 -13.57 -12.66
C LEU A 345 0.84 -15.02 -12.79
N ALA A 346 2.04 -15.23 -13.35
CA ALA A 346 2.60 -16.56 -13.54
C ALA A 346 2.78 -17.30 -12.21
N LYS A 347 3.17 -16.58 -11.16
CA LYS A 347 3.31 -17.15 -9.81
C LYS A 347 1.97 -17.67 -9.30
N HIS A 348 0.91 -16.87 -9.44
CA HIS A 348 -0.43 -17.25 -8.99
C HIS A 348 -1.01 -18.43 -9.78
N LEU A 349 -0.81 -18.46 -11.11
CA LEU A 349 -1.23 -19.60 -11.93
C LEU A 349 -0.49 -20.89 -11.52
N ARG A 350 0.82 -20.82 -11.30
CA ARG A 350 1.62 -21.98 -10.81
C ARG A 350 1.14 -22.44 -9.43
N CYS A 351 0.73 -21.51 -8.57
CA CYS A 351 0.19 -21.84 -7.26
C CYS A 351 -1.06 -22.74 -7.36
N VAL A 352 -1.94 -22.48 -8.33
CA VAL A 352 -3.14 -23.31 -8.54
C VAL A 352 -2.87 -24.51 -9.48
N GLY A 353 -1.60 -24.85 -9.71
CA GLY A 353 -1.19 -26.02 -10.50
C GLY A 353 -1.13 -25.82 -12.02
N ILE A 354 -1.41 -24.60 -12.50
CA ILE A 354 -1.46 -24.29 -13.92
C ILE A 354 -0.05 -24.08 -14.47
N ASP A 355 0.21 -24.63 -15.66
CA ASP A 355 1.48 -24.45 -16.36
C ASP A 355 1.59 -23.01 -16.89
N ALA A 356 2.48 -22.21 -16.32
CA ALA A 356 2.67 -20.81 -16.70
C ALA A 356 4.15 -20.52 -16.97
N ALA A 357 4.50 -20.23 -18.22
CA ALA A 357 5.85 -19.83 -18.62
C ALA A 357 5.99 -18.30 -18.69
N VAL A 358 7.21 -17.82 -18.53
CA VAL A 358 7.57 -16.39 -18.64
C VAL A 358 8.86 -16.33 -19.47
N PRO A 359 9.03 -15.35 -20.38
CA PRO A 359 10.24 -15.23 -21.16
C PRO A 359 11.47 -14.96 -20.29
N PRO A 360 12.66 -15.48 -20.66
CA PRO A 360 13.89 -15.26 -19.89
C PRO A 360 14.44 -13.84 -19.99
N SER A 361 14.08 -13.10 -21.05
CA SER A 361 14.49 -11.71 -21.27
C SER A 361 13.40 -10.73 -20.87
N LYS A 362 13.80 -9.59 -20.28
CA LYS A 362 12.92 -8.46 -19.96
C LYS A 362 12.47 -7.66 -21.19
N LYS A 363 13.07 -7.90 -22.36
CA LYS A 363 12.69 -7.31 -23.65
C LYS A 363 12.61 -8.41 -24.72
N PRO A 364 11.64 -9.32 -24.62
CA PRO A 364 11.48 -10.38 -25.60
C PRO A 364 10.99 -9.80 -26.93
N ASP A 365 11.45 -10.37 -28.05
CA ASP A 365 10.92 -10.06 -29.38
C ASP A 365 9.48 -10.59 -29.47
N SER A 366 8.56 -9.74 -29.90
CA SER A 366 7.16 -10.06 -30.13
C SER A 366 6.95 -11.32 -30.98
N ARG A 367 7.74 -11.50 -32.04
CA ARG A 367 7.65 -12.69 -32.89
C ARG A 367 8.08 -13.95 -32.16
N LYS A 368 9.19 -13.88 -31.41
CA LYS A 368 9.70 -15.02 -30.62
C LYS A 368 8.70 -15.47 -29.54
N LEU A 369 7.99 -14.54 -28.91
CA LEU A 369 6.93 -14.89 -27.95
C LEU A 369 5.78 -15.64 -28.61
N LEU A 370 5.35 -15.19 -29.80
CA LEU A 370 4.28 -15.84 -30.55
C LEU A 370 4.70 -17.22 -31.06
N ASP A 371 5.91 -17.32 -31.60
CA ASP A 371 6.48 -18.58 -32.06
C ASP A 371 6.60 -19.58 -30.90
N GLN A 372 7.01 -19.11 -29.72
CA GLN A 372 7.06 -19.93 -28.52
C GLN A 372 5.66 -20.39 -28.10
N ALA A 373 4.68 -19.48 -28.07
CA ALA A 373 3.30 -19.82 -27.71
C ALA A 373 2.72 -20.87 -28.67
N LEU A 374 2.92 -20.70 -29.98
CA LEU A 374 2.47 -21.65 -31.00
C LEU A 374 3.17 -23.01 -30.87
N LYS A 375 4.50 -23.01 -30.75
CA LYS A 375 5.32 -24.23 -30.66
C LYS A 375 4.99 -25.04 -29.41
N GLU A 376 4.83 -24.37 -28.27
CA GLU A 376 4.53 -25.01 -26.99
C GLU A 376 3.03 -25.20 -26.73
N LYS A 377 2.18 -24.80 -27.69
CA LYS A 377 0.70 -24.83 -27.59
C LYS A 377 0.19 -24.10 -26.34
N ARG A 378 0.75 -22.93 -26.06
CA ARG A 378 0.37 -22.05 -24.94
C ARG A 378 -0.54 -20.93 -25.40
N VAL A 379 -1.41 -20.47 -24.52
CA VAL A 379 -2.09 -19.18 -24.71
C VAL A 379 -1.21 -18.06 -24.17
N LEU A 380 -0.92 -17.06 -25.01
CA LEU A 380 -0.17 -15.87 -24.65
C LEU A 380 -1.09 -14.88 -23.92
N LEU A 381 -0.81 -14.64 -22.64
CA LEU A 381 -1.43 -13.59 -21.84
C LEU A 381 -0.60 -12.32 -21.95
N THR A 382 -1.22 -11.23 -22.38
CA THR A 382 -0.54 -9.94 -22.56
C THR A 382 -1.45 -8.77 -22.20
N ARG A 383 -0.84 -7.64 -21.87
CA ARG A 383 -1.54 -6.34 -21.81
C ARG A 383 -1.03 -5.36 -22.85
N ASP A 384 0.02 -5.72 -23.58
CA ASP A 384 0.60 -4.89 -24.63
C ASP A 384 -0.29 -4.90 -25.88
N THR A 385 -0.94 -3.76 -26.11
CA THR A 385 -1.75 -3.53 -27.32
C THR A 385 -0.97 -3.66 -28.63
N LYS A 386 0.36 -3.56 -28.61
CA LYS A 386 1.21 -3.78 -29.79
C LYS A 386 1.31 -5.26 -30.15
N LEU A 387 1.42 -6.15 -29.15
CA LEU A 387 1.43 -7.61 -29.36
C LEU A 387 0.11 -8.10 -29.95
N LEU A 388 -1.01 -7.47 -29.57
CA LEU A 388 -2.33 -7.80 -30.10
C LEU A 388 -2.49 -7.48 -31.59
N ARG A 389 -1.66 -6.62 -32.18
CA ARG A 389 -1.70 -6.38 -33.64
C ARG A 389 -1.23 -7.57 -34.47
N HIS A 390 -0.61 -8.55 -33.83
CA HIS A 390 -0.16 -9.79 -34.44
C HIS A 390 -1.14 -10.96 -34.19
N GLN A 391 -2.39 -10.67 -33.80
CA GLN A 391 -3.39 -11.69 -33.51
C GLN A 391 -3.69 -12.61 -34.70
N ASP A 392 -3.61 -12.10 -35.92
CA ASP A 392 -3.78 -12.88 -37.16
C ASP A 392 -2.70 -13.98 -37.32
N LEU A 393 -1.50 -13.76 -36.76
CA LEU A 393 -0.40 -14.73 -36.80
C LEU A 393 -0.56 -15.84 -35.74
N ALA A 394 -1.37 -15.59 -34.71
CA ALA A 394 -1.43 -16.43 -33.52
C ALA A 394 -2.65 -17.36 -33.47
N LYS A 395 -3.45 -17.46 -34.55
CA LYS A 395 -4.63 -18.36 -34.63
C LYS A 395 -5.52 -18.32 -33.37
N HIS A 396 -5.77 -17.13 -32.82
CA HIS A 396 -6.55 -16.91 -31.58
C HIS A 396 -5.90 -17.35 -30.26
N GLN A 397 -4.60 -17.65 -30.22
CA GLN A 397 -3.89 -18.04 -28.98
C GLN A 397 -3.38 -16.86 -28.15
N ILE A 398 -3.88 -15.64 -28.36
CA ILE A 398 -3.50 -14.46 -27.56
C ILE A 398 -4.73 -13.95 -26.83
N TYR A 399 -4.60 -13.76 -25.53
CA TYR A 399 -5.61 -13.13 -24.69
C TYR A 399 -5.08 -11.84 -24.06
N ARG A 400 -5.89 -10.79 -24.15
CA ARG A 400 -5.62 -9.51 -23.49
C ARG A 400 -6.16 -9.53 -22.08
N VAL A 401 -5.28 -9.52 -21.09
CA VAL A 401 -5.67 -9.38 -19.68
C VAL A 401 -6.22 -7.95 -19.44
N LYS A 402 -7.44 -7.87 -18.93
CA LYS A 402 -8.20 -6.62 -18.76
C LYS A 402 -7.83 -5.94 -17.44
N SER A 403 -7.73 -6.70 -16.34
CA SER A 403 -7.50 -6.16 -15.01
C SER A 403 -6.09 -5.57 -14.81
N LEU A 404 -6.03 -4.49 -14.02
CA LEU A 404 -4.80 -3.87 -13.52
C LEU A 404 -4.28 -4.53 -12.23
N LEU A 405 -5.14 -5.22 -11.48
CA LEU A 405 -4.84 -5.73 -10.15
C LEU A 405 -4.45 -7.22 -10.21
N LYS A 406 -3.28 -7.58 -9.68
CA LYS A 406 -2.71 -8.94 -9.79
C LYS A 406 -3.63 -10.05 -9.28
N ASN A 407 -4.43 -9.78 -8.25
CA ASN A 407 -5.35 -10.77 -7.68
C ASN A 407 -6.58 -10.98 -8.57
N GLU A 408 -7.09 -9.92 -9.20
CA GLU A 408 -8.20 -10.00 -10.14
C GLU A 408 -7.77 -10.63 -11.48
N GLN A 409 -6.51 -10.46 -11.88
CA GLN A 409 -5.99 -11.08 -13.10
C GLN A 409 -6.09 -12.62 -13.07
N LEU A 410 -5.92 -13.25 -11.90
CA LEU A 410 -6.08 -14.69 -11.76
C LEU A 410 -7.54 -15.10 -11.94
N LEU A 411 -8.46 -14.44 -11.25
CA LEU A 411 -9.90 -14.69 -11.36
C LEU A 411 -10.39 -14.50 -12.80
N GLU A 412 -9.94 -13.42 -13.45
CA GLU A 412 -10.23 -13.14 -14.85
C GLU A 412 -9.82 -14.32 -15.75
N VAL A 413 -8.61 -14.87 -15.58
CA VAL A 413 -8.13 -16.00 -16.38
C VAL A 413 -8.89 -17.29 -16.05
N ILE A 414 -9.19 -17.55 -14.77
CA ILE A 414 -9.97 -18.72 -14.37
C ILE A 414 -11.37 -18.69 -14.99
N GLU A 415 -12.05 -17.55 -14.91
CA GLU A 415 -13.40 -17.37 -15.47
C GLU A 415 -13.39 -17.39 -17.00
N THR A 416 -12.42 -16.72 -17.62
CA THR A 416 -12.34 -16.63 -19.09
C THR A 416 -12.10 -18.01 -19.73
N PHE A 417 -11.21 -18.81 -19.14
CA PHE A 417 -10.84 -20.12 -19.68
C PHE A 417 -11.57 -21.29 -18.99
N GLN A 418 -12.51 -20.99 -18.08
CA GLN A 418 -13.30 -21.98 -17.32
C GLN A 418 -12.41 -23.05 -16.66
N LEU A 419 -11.33 -22.59 -16.01
CA LEU A 419 -10.31 -23.46 -15.46
C LEU A 419 -10.83 -24.20 -14.23
N LYS A 420 -10.76 -25.53 -14.25
CA LYS A 420 -11.09 -26.37 -13.10
C LYS A 420 -9.86 -26.50 -12.22
N ILE A 421 -9.95 -25.94 -11.01
CA ILE A 421 -8.88 -26.03 -10.01
C ILE A 421 -9.25 -27.16 -9.05
N SER A 422 -8.35 -28.12 -8.92
CA SER A 422 -8.50 -29.27 -8.03
C SER A 422 -7.50 -29.17 -6.88
N GLU A 423 -7.92 -29.56 -5.68
CA GLU A 423 -7.07 -29.53 -4.47
C GLU A 423 -5.73 -30.24 -4.66
N ASN A 424 -5.76 -31.39 -5.34
CA ASN A 424 -4.58 -32.21 -5.62
C ASN A 424 -3.58 -31.57 -6.63
N GLN A 425 -3.99 -30.54 -7.37
CA GLN A 425 -3.13 -29.81 -8.30
C GLN A 425 -2.54 -28.55 -7.67
N LEU A 426 -3.10 -28.09 -6.54
CA LEU A 426 -2.56 -26.95 -5.80
C LEU A 426 -1.11 -27.23 -5.43
N MET A 427 -0.26 -26.22 -5.58
CA MET A 427 1.17 -26.31 -5.26
C MET A 427 1.90 -27.45 -6.00
N SER A 428 1.40 -27.95 -7.14
CA SER A 428 2.10 -28.98 -7.93
C SER A 428 3.27 -28.44 -8.77
N ARG A 429 3.43 -27.11 -8.83
CA ARG A 429 4.43 -26.42 -9.65
C ARG A 429 5.19 -25.36 -8.87
N CYS A 430 6.49 -25.29 -9.12
CA CYS A 430 7.38 -24.30 -8.55
C CYS A 430 7.02 -22.90 -9.03
N THR A 431 6.73 -22.00 -8.10
CA THR A 431 6.35 -20.62 -8.40
C THR A 431 7.49 -19.82 -9.05
N LYS A 432 8.75 -20.21 -8.82
CA LYS A 432 9.95 -19.62 -9.45
C LYS A 432 10.14 -20.06 -10.90
N CYS A 433 10.19 -21.37 -11.17
CA CYS A 433 10.61 -21.90 -12.48
C CYS A 433 9.57 -22.74 -13.24
N ASN A 434 8.36 -22.95 -12.69
CA ASN A 434 7.30 -23.81 -13.26
C ASN A 434 7.62 -25.33 -13.24
N GLY A 435 8.76 -25.74 -12.68
CA GLY A 435 9.16 -27.14 -12.52
C GLY A 435 8.32 -27.89 -11.48
N LYS A 436 8.42 -29.23 -11.47
CA LYS A 436 7.71 -30.07 -10.50
C LYS A 436 8.46 -30.16 -9.17
N PHE A 437 7.73 -30.48 -8.11
CA PHE A 437 8.31 -30.77 -6.80
C PHE A 437 8.67 -32.26 -6.67
N VAL A 438 9.53 -32.55 -5.69
CA VAL A 438 9.75 -33.91 -5.18
C VAL A 438 8.41 -34.55 -4.79
N GLN A 439 8.25 -35.85 -4.99
CA GLN A 439 6.97 -36.53 -4.76
C GLN A 439 6.63 -36.72 -3.28
N LYS A 440 7.62 -36.63 -2.40
CA LYS A 440 7.47 -36.76 -0.95
C LYS A 440 7.99 -35.49 -0.28
N PRO A 441 7.30 -35.00 0.77
CA PRO A 441 7.81 -33.90 1.57
C PRO A 441 9.12 -34.31 2.26
N LEU A 442 10.03 -33.34 2.40
CA LEU A 442 11.29 -33.47 3.12
C LEU A 442 11.07 -33.20 4.61
N THR A 443 11.85 -33.89 5.45
CA THR A 443 11.92 -33.54 6.88
C THR A 443 12.69 -32.23 7.10
N ILE A 444 12.64 -31.69 8.32
CA ILE A 444 13.39 -30.48 8.68
C ILE A 444 14.89 -30.70 8.46
N GLU A 445 15.43 -31.86 8.84
CA GLU A 445 16.85 -32.19 8.69
C GLU A 445 17.26 -32.26 7.22
N GLU A 446 16.46 -32.94 6.39
CA GLU A 446 16.68 -33.03 4.95
C GLU A 446 16.56 -31.66 4.27
N ALA A 447 15.61 -30.83 4.70
CA ALA A 447 15.44 -29.48 4.20
C ALA A 447 16.62 -28.58 4.58
N ILE A 448 17.15 -28.68 5.81
CA ILE A 448 18.36 -27.95 6.23
C ILE A 448 19.54 -28.35 5.35
N GLU A 449 19.73 -29.65 5.10
CA GLU A 449 20.81 -30.14 4.24
C GLU A 449 20.66 -29.62 2.81
N ALA A 450 19.45 -29.74 2.24
CA ALA A 450 19.14 -29.24 0.90
C ALA A 450 19.26 -27.71 0.78
N ALA A 451 19.11 -26.98 1.89
CA ALA A 451 19.21 -25.53 1.94
C ALA A 451 20.66 -25.02 2.07
N LYS A 452 21.61 -25.85 2.53
CA LYS A 452 23.01 -25.43 2.77
C LYS A 452 23.61 -24.77 1.53
N GLY A 453 24.00 -23.50 1.68
CA GLY A 453 24.62 -22.72 0.60
C GLY A 453 23.66 -22.17 -0.47
N PHE A 454 22.38 -22.55 -0.45
CA PHE A 454 21.38 -22.15 -1.46
C PHE A 454 20.27 -21.25 -0.91
N GLN A 455 19.78 -21.51 0.31
CA GLN A 455 18.67 -20.79 0.91
C GLN A 455 18.81 -20.79 2.44
N ARG A 456 18.40 -19.71 3.11
CA ARG A 456 18.35 -19.66 4.58
C ARG A 456 16.94 -20.04 5.04
N ILE A 457 16.82 -21.10 5.83
CA ILE A 457 15.56 -21.47 6.50
C ILE A 457 15.44 -20.64 7.80
N PRO A 458 14.36 -19.86 7.99
CA PRO A 458 14.14 -19.09 9.21
C PRO A 458 14.03 -19.94 10.49
N ASN A 459 14.66 -19.51 11.59
CA ASN A 459 14.75 -20.32 12.81
C ASN A 459 13.39 -20.64 13.47
N CYS A 460 12.38 -19.80 13.30
CA CYS A 460 11.03 -20.02 13.85
C CYS A 460 10.27 -21.19 13.19
N LEU A 461 10.81 -21.77 12.11
CA LEU A 461 10.22 -22.93 11.44
C LEU A 461 10.67 -24.24 12.08
N PHE A 462 11.79 -24.26 12.81
CA PHE A 462 12.34 -25.49 13.40
C PHE A 462 11.48 -26.07 14.53
N ASN A 463 10.62 -25.25 15.15
CA ASN A 463 9.76 -25.67 16.27
C ASN A 463 8.33 -26.05 15.81
N LYS A 464 8.09 -26.16 14.49
CA LYS A 464 6.79 -26.48 13.92
C LYS A 464 6.89 -27.78 13.11
N ASN A 465 5.90 -28.67 13.24
CA ASN A 465 5.77 -29.85 12.39
C ASN A 465 5.34 -29.43 10.97
N LEU A 466 6.28 -28.89 10.19
CA LEU A 466 6.03 -28.42 8.82
C LEU A 466 6.61 -29.40 7.81
N GLU A 467 5.90 -29.55 6.70
CA GLU A 467 6.39 -30.25 5.52
C GLU A 467 7.16 -29.30 4.60
N PHE A 468 8.30 -29.76 4.09
CA PHE A 468 9.15 -29.03 3.16
C PHE A 468 9.08 -29.66 1.77
N TRP A 469 9.10 -28.85 0.72
CA TRP A 469 9.07 -29.33 -0.66
C TRP A 469 10.16 -28.65 -1.47
N GLN A 470 10.91 -29.44 -2.24
CA GLN A 470 11.98 -28.95 -3.09
C GLN A 470 11.63 -29.07 -4.58
N CYS A 471 11.87 -28.01 -5.34
CA CYS A 471 11.74 -28.06 -6.79
C CYS A 471 12.87 -28.90 -7.41
N MET A 472 12.52 -29.83 -8.31
CA MET A 472 13.50 -30.70 -8.99
C MET A 472 14.36 -29.95 -10.03
N ASN A 473 13.94 -28.77 -10.48
CA ASN A 473 14.62 -28.03 -11.55
C ASN A 473 15.54 -26.93 -11.02
N CYS A 474 15.06 -26.14 -10.05
CA CYS A 474 15.80 -24.99 -9.52
C CYS A 474 16.23 -25.16 -8.06
N HIS A 475 15.95 -26.32 -7.47
CA HIS A 475 16.29 -26.68 -6.09
C HIS A 475 15.74 -25.74 -5.01
N GLN A 476 14.82 -24.84 -5.38
CA GLN A 476 14.15 -23.94 -4.47
C GLN A 476 13.32 -24.72 -3.45
N LEU A 477 13.50 -24.41 -2.16
CA LEU A 477 12.73 -24.98 -1.06
C LEU A 477 11.54 -24.10 -0.70
N TYR A 478 10.45 -24.78 -0.38
CA TYR A 478 9.16 -24.24 0.03
C TYR A 478 8.71 -24.98 1.29
N TRP A 479 7.95 -24.31 2.15
CA TRP A 479 7.34 -24.93 3.34
C TRP A 479 5.98 -24.32 3.61
N GLU A 480 5.11 -25.06 4.29
CA GLU A 480 3.77 -24.57 4.67
C GLU A 480 3.87 -23.28 5.50
N SER A 481 3.10 -22.27 5.09
CA SER A 481 2.99 -21.02 5.82
C SER A 481 1.53 -20.61 5.92
N PHE A 482 1.15 -20.05 7.08
CA PHE A 482 -0.19 -19.49 7.30
C PHE A 482 -0.46 -18.18 6.51
N ARG A 483 0.43 -17.78 5.58
CA ARG A 483 0.31 -16.57 4.77
C ARG A 483 -0.68 -16.78 3.62
N LEU A 484 -1.92 -16.40 3.87
CA LEU A 484 -3.08 -16.51 3.00
C LEU A 484 -2.90 -15.78 1.65
N LEU A 485 -2.79 -16.53 0.55
CA LEU A 485 -3.44 -16.15 -0.69
C LEU A 485 -4.92 -16.48 -0.51
N PHE A 486 -5.70 -15.54 0.04
CA PHE A 486 -7.15 -15.56 -0.13
C PHE A 486 -7.47 -15.20 -1.58
N VAL A 487 -7.23 -16.13 -2.48
CA VAL A 487 -8.07 -16.22 -3.68
C VAL A 487 -9.21 -17.12 -3.25
N ASP A 488 -10.31 -16.48 -2.86
CA ASP A 488 -11.55 -17.13 -2.49
C ASP A 488 -12.11 -17.83 -3.74
N LEU A 489 -11.60 -19.02 -4.05
CA LEU A 489 -12.07 -19.91 -5.11
C LEU A 489 -13.30 -20.71 -4.64
N GLY A 490 -13.98 -20.26 -3.57
CA GLY A 490 -15.01 -21.01 -2.87
C GLY A 490 -14.44 -21.84 -1.71
N SER A 491 -14.87 -23.10 -1.57
CA SER A 491 -14.55 -24.02 -0.45
C SER A 491 -13.07 -24.43 -0.32
N LEU A 492 -12.22 -24.03 -1.27
CA LEU A 492 -10.84 -24.46 -1.40
C LEU A 492 -9.92 -23.66 -0.48
N LYS A 493 -9.42 -24.30 0.59
CA LYS A 493 -8.35 -23.73 1.44
C LYS A 493 -6.99 -23.97 0.79
N CYS A 494 -6.41 -22.95 0.17
CA CYS A 494 -5.00 -23.01 -0.25
C CYS A 494 -4.08 -22.81 0.97
N VAL A 495 -3.40 -23.86 1.41
CA VAL A 495 -2.17 -23.72 2.22
C VAL A 495 -1.08 -23.18 1.29
N VAL A 496 -0.62 -21.96 1.54
CA VAL A 496 0.42 -21.35 0.69
C VAL A 496 1.77 -21.76 1.20
N MET A 497 2.56 -22.42 0.36
CA MET A 497 3.94 -22.64 0.67
C MET A 497 4.76 -21.36 0.41
N SER A 498 5.33 -20.77 1.45
CA SER A 498 6.11 -19.53 1.32
C SER A 498 7.59 -19.82 1.14
N GLU A 499 8.29 -19.05 0.31
CA GLU A 499 9.76 -19.05 0.24
C GLU A 499 10.39 -18.26 1.41
N GLN A 500 9.59 -17.48 2.13
CA GLN A 500 9.99 -16.60 3.22
C GLN A 500 8.88 -16.55 4.28
N THR A 501 9.14 -17.19 5.41
CA THR A 501 8.44 -16.87 6.66
C THR A 501 9.32 -15.90 7.41
N ARG A 502 8.88 -14.65 7.59
CA ARG A 502 9.59 -13.74 8.47
C ARG A 502 9.28 -14.15 9.90
N CYS A 503 10.27 -14.74 10.55
CA CYS A 503 10.54 -14.40 11.94
C CYS A 503 11.16 -12.98 11.92
#